data_AF-A0A840G9J7-F1
#
_entry.id   AF-A0A840G9J7-F1
#
_cell.length_a   1.000
_cell.length_b   1.000
_cell.length_c   1.000
_cell.angle_alpha   90.00
_cell.angle_beta   90.00
_cell.angle_gamma   90.00
#
_symmetry.space_group_name_H-M   'P 1'
#
loop_
_entity.id
_entity.type
_entity.pdbx_description
1 polymer ?
#
loop_
_entity_poly.entity_id
_entity_poly.type
_entity_poly.pdbx_seq_one_letter_code
_entity_poly.pdbx_strand_id
1 'polypeptide(L)' 'MTEVNIGKWYDPISERWIVPREARATAGYGQSGAEKVPESHERREAQRIWELLVDCCAGE' A
#
# COMPACT_ATOMS: atom_id res chain seq x y z
N MET A 1 -8.62 35.05 -8.12
CA MET A 1 -9.51 34.25 -7.25
C MET A 1 -8.68 33.07 -6.77
N THR A 2 -8.21 33.07 -5.53
CA THR A 2 -7.35 32.00 -5.01
C THR A 2 -8.20 30.77 -4.77
N GLU A 3 -8.02 29.75 -5.62
CA GLU A 3 -8.65 28.46 -5.44
C GLU A 3 -8.20 27.87 -4.10
N VAL A 4 -9.16 27.70 -3.18
CA VAL A 4 -8.89 27.23 -1.83
C VAL A 4 -8.73 25.71 -1.89
N ASN A 5 -7.49 25.22 -1.85
CA ASN A 5 -7.13 23.79 -1.97
C ASN A 5 -7.36 22.99 -0.67
N ILE A 6 -8.31 23.38 0.17
CA ILE A 6 -8.65 22.67 1.41
C ILE A 6 -9.07 21.24 1.06
N GLY A 7 -8.39 20.26 1.66
CA GLY A 7 -8.65 18.83 1.43
C GLY A 7 -7.90 18.21 0.26
N LYS A 8 -7.10 18.98 -0.50
CA LYS A 8 -6.19 18.44 -1.53
C LYS A 8 -4.79 18.20 -0.95
N TRP A 9 -4.06 17.26 -1.54
CA TRP A 9 -2.65 16.98 -1.21
C TRP A 9 -1.75 17.60 -2.28
N TYR A 10 -0.63 18.21 -1.88
CA TYR A 10 0.36 18.71 -2.84
C TYR A 10 1.40 17.63 -3.12
N ASP A 11 1.62 17.30 -4.40
CA ASP A 11 2.68 16.40 -4.85
C ASP A 11 3.86 17.20 -5.42
N PRO A 12 5.04 17.19 -4.77
CA PRO A 12 6.21 17.90 -5.25
C PRO A 12 6.89 17.22 -6.43
N ILE A 13 6.65 15.93 -6.68
CA ILE A 13 7.24 15.21 -7.83
C ILE A 13 6.56 15.67 -9.12
N SER A 14 5.23 15.86 -9.07
CA SER A 14 4.43 16.27 -10.22
C SER A 14 4.09 17.76 -10.25
N GLU A 15 4.51 18.53 -9.23
CA GLU A 15 4.18 19.95 -9.03
C GLU A 15 2.67 20.25 -9.11
N ARG A 16 1.84 19.35 -8.56
CA ARG A 16 0.38 19.37 -8.75
C ARG A 16 -0.38 19.09 -7.47
N TRP A 17 -1.57 19.70 -7.38
CA TRP A 17 -2.54 19.39 -6.35
C TRP A 17 -3.33 18.13 -6.73
N ILE A 18 -3.26 17.10 -5.89
CA ILE A 18 -4.00 15.85 -6.01
C ILE A 18 -5.28 15.97 -5.17
N VAL A 19 -6.43 15.80 -5.82
CA VAL A 19 -7.72 15.68 -5.14
C VAL A 19 -7.84 14.26 -4.61
N PRO A 20 -8.24 14.04 -3.33
CA PRO A 20 -8.57 12.71 -2.85
C PRO A 20 -9.59 12.08 -3.79
N ARG A 21 -9.33 10.85 -4.23
CA ARG A 21 -10.33 10.10 -5.01
C ARG A 21 -11.61 10.07 -4.18
N GLU A 22 -12.74 10.44 -4.78
CA GLU A 22 -14.05 10.32 -4.11
C GLU A 22 -14.11 8.95 -3.46
N ALA A 23 -14.41 8.91 -2.16
CA ALA A 23 -14.66 7.69 -1.43
C ALA A 23 -15.96 7.11 -1.99
N ARG A 24 -15.89 6.49 -3.17
CA ARG A 24 -16.80 5.42 -3.55
C ARG A 24 -16.74 4.51 -2.35
N ALA A 25 -17.85 4.48 -1.60
CA ALA A 25 -17.97 3.78 -0.34
C ALA A 25 -17.10 2.54 -0.42
N THR A 26 -16.14 2.42 0.48
CA THR A 26 -15.19 1.32 0.58
C THR A 26 -15.96 0.03 0.88
N ALA A 27 -16.82 -0.38 -0.04
CA ALA A 27 -17.45 -1.67 -0.10
C ALA A 27 -16.32 -2.60 -0.57
N GLY A 28 -15.58 -3.14 0.40
CA GLY A 28 -14.72 -4.28 0.16
C GLY A 28 -13.22 -4.07 0.26
N TYR A 29 -12.69 -3.07 0.98
CA TYR A 29 -11.33 -3.23 1.53
C TYR A 29 -11.42 -4.21 2.72
N GLY A 30 -11.59 -5.48 2.37
CA GLY A 30 -12.06 -6.56 3.24
C GLY A 30 -12.53 -7.78 2.43
N GLN A 31 -12.71 -7.66 1.13
CA GLN A 31 -12.71 -8.80 0.22
C GLN A 31 -11.33 -8.87 -0.42
N SER A 32 -10.29 -9.10 0.40
CA SER A 32 -9.17 -9.86 -0.12
C SER A 32 -9.78 -11.16 -0.65
N GLY A 33 -9.41 -11.54 -1.87
CA GLY A 33 -9.69 -12.87 -2.36
C GLY A 33 -9.08 -13.85 -1.37
N ALA A 34 -9.88 -14.29 -0.41
CA ALA A 34 -9.63 -15.50 0.35
C ALA A 34 -9.89 -16.67 -0.61
N GLU A 35 -9.08 -16.77 -1.66
CA GLU A 35 -8.57 -18.09 -1.98
C GLU A 35 -7.87 -18.51 -0.69
N LYS A 36 -8.50 -19.44 0.03
CA LYS A 36 -8.04 -19.97 1.32
C LYS A 36 -6.74 -20.73 1.07
N VAL A 37 -5.68 -19.98 0.76
CA VAL A 37 -4.32 -20.47 0.83
C VAL A 37 -4.13 -20.84 2.29
N PRO A 38 -3.75 -22.09 2.61
CA PRO A 38 -3.65 -22.52 3.99
C PRO A 38 -2.68 -21.59 4.72
N GLU A 39 -3.06 -21.11 5.91
CA GLU A 39 -2.30 -20.12 6.69
C GLU A 39 -0.83 -20.51 6.89
N SER A 40 -0.51 -21.81 6.82
CA SER A 40 0.85 -22.35 6.83
C SER A 40 1.70 -21.90 5.63
N HIS A 41 1.09 -21.75 4.46
CA HIS A 41 1.75 -21.27 3.24
C HIS A 41 2.05 -19.77 3.33
N GLU A 42 1.11 -18.96 3.84
CA GLU A 42 1.34 -17.52 4.06
C GLU A 42 2.48 -17.29 5.05
N ARG A 43 2.49 -18.03 6.16
CA ARG A 43 3.54 -17.93 7.18
C ARG A 43 4.91 -18.36 6.64
N ARG A 44 4.95 -19.38 5.77
CA ARG A 44 6.19 -19.84 5.13
C ARG A 44 6.75 -18.81 4.14
N GLU A 45 5.89 -18.19 3.34
CA GLU A 45 6.30 -17.16 2.39
C GLU A 45 6.73 -15.88 3.10
N ALA A 46 6.06 -15.48 4.17
CA ALA A 46 6.48 -14.36 5.00
C ALA A 46 7.88 -14.58 5.61
N GLN A 47 8.16 -15.79 6.09
CA GLN A 47 9.47 -16.15 6.63
C GLN A 47 10.56 -16.15 5.54
N ARG A 48 10.25 -16.68 4.36
CA ARG A 48 11.18 -16.69 3.21
C ARG A 48 11.53 -15.27 2.74
N ILE A 49 10.56 -14.37 2.70
CA ILE A 49 10.78 -12.95 2.34
C ILE A 49 11.66 -12.27 3.39
N TRP A 50 11.41 -12.54 4.67
CA TRP A 50 12.19 -12.00 5.77
C TRP A 50 13.67 -12.41 5.68
N GLU A 51 13.94 -13.69 5.44
CA GLU A 51 15.32 -14.22 5.30
C GLU A 51 16.05 -13.55 4.13
N LEU A 52 15.40 -13.40 2.97
CA LEU A 52 15.99 -12.70 1.81
C LEU A 52 16.31 -11.23 2.10
N LEU A 53 15.48 -10.53 2.87
CA LEU A 53 15.71 -9.13 3.25
C LEU A 53 16.87 -9.01 4.23
N VAL A 54 16.96 -9.90 5.20
CA VAL A 54 18.04 -9.93 6.20
C VAL A 54 19.38 -10.26 5.54
N ASP A 55 19.41 -11.25 4.65
CA ASP A 55 20.62 -11.68 3.96
C ASP A 55 21.14 -10.60 2.99
N CYS A 56 20.25 -9.88 2.29
CA CYS A 56 20.63 -8.73 1.47
C CYS A 56 21.26 -7.60 2.29
N CYS A 57 20.83 -7.41 3.54
CA CYS A 57 21.39 -6.40 4.45
C CYS A 57 22.66 -6.86 5.16
N ALA A 58 22.93 -8.16 5.21
CA ALA A 58 24.10 -8.75 5.84
C ALA A 58 25.31 -8.88 4.89
N GLY A 59 25.19 -8.40 3.65
CA GLY A 59 26.28 -8.34 2.68
C GLY A 59 27.23 -7.17 2.90
N GLU A 60 28.14 -7.30 3.86
CA GLU A 60 29.51 -6.71 3.88
C GLU A 60 30.45 -7.56 4.75
#